data_AF-A0AA41EPB7-F1
#
_entry.id   AF-A0AA41EPB7-F1
#
_cell.length_a   1.000
_cell.length_b   1.000
_cell.length_c   1.000
_cell.angle_alpha   90.00
_cell.angle_beta   90.00
_cell.angle_gamma   90.00
#
_symmetry.space_group_name_H-M   'P 1'
#
loop_
_entity.id
_entity.type
_entity.pdbx_description
1 polymer ?
#
loop_
_entity_poly.entity_id
_entity_poly.type
_entity_poly.pdbx_seq_one_letter_code
_entity_poly.pdbx_strand_id
1 'polypeptide(L)'
;MATQRPAYIHVDQDNFTQYFDLNGSATYDKPTGIVTVTPDKNDQVGNFALKPKIDASTNFTLLGQVNLGNRTSATGGADGIGFAFHNGNSTDTGNAGGNLGIGGLIDALGFKLDTWHNGAHMPEALRSGAQVSTTDANGYGWANDPDPAQFGGFVTTTDQQIKAIDGHAYDRWWAQMDFNSVQALQSNDLNGQFHNFKVSYDGQSRELQVTYEETNGHVLTWTKLTPVDRQAFAMVVSASTGGAKNLQQFKLESFDFQQAATMNVQYVDLNGRQLAQATVNYPDGAVVNGTYATSQLDISGYHFVNMGDNPTTGISSPANGYLNRVGDNGTVIYVYDQNPVDYATTTRVVHEMIHYLNEQQQVIAPSYQAQPITFLQVKDPTNGSISTYYSLGNNGVPLLNTAGQPLVMSAVRWIPGEASTFSPVTNPNVQGYQAVSTDALNSNLSEIAAQMITTTSKDLDLTVYYQSVIAPTMIPDKPSEPAKPDLPQVPIVPSEPGKPAEPVLPQRPIIPSTPVKPTPLVVPTTPAMPTKPVVPSRPSRPDQMAVSTKHPTRGQQPKRVIVSTIRSRSQRPVTTLTDKQVTLPQTNENVATVNWWAWILVIGGWLGSLVWWRRSRP
;
A
#
# COMPACT_ATOMS: atom_id res chain seq x y z
N MET A 1 22.80 19.18 -0.69
CA MET A 1 22.56 19.13 0.77
C MET A 1 22.86 17.71 1.21
N ALA A 2 23.61 17.51 2.28
CA ALA A 2 23.80 16.17 2.84
C ALA A 2 22.46 15.70 3.40
N THR A 3 21.80 14.77 2.72
CA THR A 3 20.62 14.07 3.23
C THR A 3 21.04 13.34 4.50
N GLN A 4 20.49 13.72 5.65
CA GLN A 4 20.63 12.93 6.88
C GLN A 4 20.12 11.52 6.56
N ARG A 5 20.99 10.52 6.66
CA ARG A 5 20.56 9.12 6.53
C ARG A 5 19.58 8.81 7.67
N PRO A 6 18.50 8.06 7.41
CA PRO A 6 17.55 7.66 8.44
C PRO A 6 18.28 6.98 9.62
N ALA A 7 17.74 7.14 10.83
CA ALA A 7 18.25 6.41 11.98
C ALA A 7 17.95 4.91 11.83
N TYR A 8 18.81 4.09 12.44
CA TYR A 8 18.51 2.66 12.62
C TYR A 8 17.24 2.50 13.46
N ILE A 9 16.33 1.66 12.98
CA ILE A 9 15.17 1.18 13.70
C ILE A 9 15.58 -0.08 14.44
N HIS A 10 15.27 -0.13 15.74
CA HIS A 10 15.39 -1.32 16.58
C HIS A 10 13.99 -1.86 16.86
N VAL A 11 13.69 -3.03 16.31
CA VAL A 11 12.46 -3.75 16.62
C VAL A 11 12.75 -4.79 17.69
N ASP A 12 11.92 -4.84 18.70
CA ASP A 12 11.96 -5.81 19.79
C ASP A 12 10.55 -6.36 20.05
N GLN A 13 10.39 -7.14 21.12
CA GLN A 13 9.10 -7.70 21.47
C GLN A 13 8.04 -6.63 21.81
N ASP A 14 8.44 -5.45 22.27
CA ASP A 14 7.52 -4.44 22.77
C ASP A 14 6.90 -3.61 21.64
N ASN A 15 7.63 -3.45 20.53
CA ASN A 15 7.22 -2.65 19.39
C ASN A 15 6.96 -3.47 18.10
N PHE A 16 7.06 -4.80 18.12
CA PHE A 16 6.86 -5.69 16.96
C PHE A 16 5.69 -5.29 16.05
N THR A 17 4.47 -5.15 16.60
CA THR A 17 3.25 -4.87 15.83
C THR A 17 3.20 -3.46 15.23
N GLN A 18 4.10 -2.56 15.64
CA GLN A 18 4.29 -1.28 14.97
C GLN A 18 4.94 -1.44 13.60
N TYR A 19 5.81 -2.45 13.44
CA TYR A 19 6.64 -2.62 12.23
C TYR A 19 6.26 -3.84 11.39
N PHE A 20 5.57 -4.82 11.96
CA PHE A 20 5.13 -6.01 11.26
C PHE A 20 3.60 -6.10 11.18
N ASP A 21 3.11 -6.57 10.04
CA ASP A 21 1.74 -7.07 9.89
C ASP A 21 1.73 -8.59 10.06
N LEU A 22 0.64 -9.11 10.64
CA LEU A 22 0.38 -10.53 10.82
C LEU A 22 -0.77 -10.94 9.90
N ASN A 23 -0.59 -11.99 9.12
CA ASN A 23 -1.58 -12.47 8.17
C ASN A 23 -1.88 -13.96 8.37
N GLY A 24 -3.09 -14.36 7.98
CA GLY A 24 -3.53 -15.76 8.04
C GLY A 24 -3.60 -16.29 9.47
N SER A 25 -2.98 -17.44 9.71
CA SER A 25 -2.93 -18.08 11.04
C SER A 25 -1.95 -17.44 12.02
N ALA A 26 -1.16 -16.45 11.58
CA ALA A 26 -0.10 -15.89 12.41
C ALA A 26 -0.66 -15.12 13.61
N THR A 27 -0.13 -15.40 14.80
CA THR A 27 -0.46 -14.70 16.03
C THR A 27 0.80 -14.28 16.77
N TYR A 28 0.72 -13.23 17.58
CA TYR A 28 1.86 -12.68 18.30
C TYR A 28 1.60 -12.61 19.81
N ASP A 29 2.52 -13.17 20.59
CA ASP A 29 2.53 -13.14 22.04
C ASP A 29 3.57 -12.11 22.54
N LYS A 30 3.08 -10.90 22.84
CA LYS A 30 3.93 -9.75 23.18
C LYS A 30 4.90 -10.00 24.36
N PRO A 31 4.49 -10.59 25.50
CA PRO A 31 5.39 -10.79 26.64
C PRO A 31 6.57 -11.71 26.37
N THR A 32 6.48 -12.59 25.37
CA THR A 32 7.52 -13.59 25.06
C THR A 32 8.27 -13.31 23.75
N GLY A 33 7.77 -12.37 22.92
CA GLY A 33 8.30 -12.10 21.60
C GLY A 33 8.00 -13.20 20.57
N ILE A 34 7.09 -14.13 20.88
CA ILE A 34 6.82 -15.29 20.03
C ILE A 34 5.75 -14.96 18.99
N VAL A 35 6.12 -15.09 17.72
CA VAL A 35 5.19 -15.20 16.61
C VAL A 35 4.91 -16.68 16.36
N THR A 36 3.67 -17.10 16.55
CA THR A 36 3.21 -18.42 16.08
C THR A 36 2.71 -18.25 14.66
N VAL A 37 3.47 -18.73 13.68
CA VAL A 37 3.16 -18.56 12.26
C VAL A 37 2.08 -19.56 11.84
N THR A 38 2.24 -20.83 12.22
CA THR A 38 1.17 -21.83 12.15
C THR A 38 1.02 -22.57 13.48
N PRO A 39 -0.21 -22.79 13.97
CA PRO A 39 -0.43 -23.76 15.04
C PRO A 39 -0.21 -25.19 14.52
N ASP A 40 -0.15 -26.18 15.43
CA ASP A 40 -0.09 -27.61 15.08
C ASP A 40 -1.43 -28.15 14.56
N LYS A 41 -1.92 -27.57 13.47
CA LYS A 41 -3.17 -27.90 12.78
C LYS A 41 -2.91 -28.04 11.29
N ASN A 42 -3.75 -28.81 10.62
CA ASN A 42 -3.69 -28.95 9.16
C ASN A 42 -4.20 -27.67 8.49
N ASP A 43 -3.81 -27.49 7.23
CA ASP A 43 -4.35 -26.47 6.32
C ASP A 43 -4.25 -25.05 6.88
N GLN A 44 -3.11 -24.72 7.49
CA GLN A 44 -2.82 -23.39 8.02
C GLN A 44 -1.83 -22.69 7.09
N VAL A 45 -2.05 -21.39 6.88
CA VAL A 45 -1.09 -20.52 6.19
C VAL A 45 -0.98 -19.26 7.02
N GLY A 46 0.22 -18.91 7.42
CA GLY A 46 0.48 -17.69 8.17
C GLY A 46 1.77 -17.02 7.74
N ASN A 47 1.83 -15.71 7.92
CA ASN A 47 3.06 -14.96 7.74
C ASN A 47 3.08 -13.71 8.61
N PHE A 48 4.28 -13.16 8.77
CA PHE A 48 4.46 -11.79 9.23
C PHE A 48 5.37 -11.03 8.26
N ALA A 49 4.93 -9.84 7.85
CA ALA A 49 5.56 -9.02 6.83
C ALA A 49 5.99 -7.67 7.40
N LEU A 50 7.18 -7.22 7.04
CA LEU A 50 7.69 -5.91 7.45
C LEU A 50 6.95 -4.81 6.67
N LYS A 51 6.31 -3.89 7.40
CA LYS A 51 5.56 -2.76 6.83
C LYS A 51 6.40 -1.87 5.92
N PRO A 52 7.54 -1.32 6.38
CA PRO A 52 8.45 -0.57 5.52
C PRO A 52 9.38 -1.51 4.73
N LYS A 53 9.93 -1.02 3.62
CA LYS A 53 11.07 -1.66 2.96
C LYS A 53 12.39 -1.26 3.63
N ILE A 54 13.35 -2.17 3.64
CA ILE A 54 14.71 -1.99 4.17
C ILE A 54 15.57 -1.30 3.11
N ASP A 55 16.39 -0.31 3.49
CA ASP A 55 17.41 0.30 2.62
C ASP A 55 18.54 -0.70 2.35
N ALA A 56 18.66 -1.13 1.09
CA ALA A 56 19.62 -2.14 0.68
C ALA A 56 21.08 -1.64 0.70
N SER A 57 21.32 -0.33 0.82
CA SER A 57 22.67 0.22 0.96
C SER A 57 23.21 0.17 2.39
N THR A 58 22.41 -0.34 3.33
CA THR A 58 22.71 -0.36 4.76
C THR A 58 22.68 -1.77 5.32
N ASN A 59 23.35 -1.97 6.45
CA ASN A 59 23.35 -3.26 7.12
C ASN A 59 22.01 -3.49 7.81
N PHE A 60 21.57 -4.74 7.88
CA PHE A 60 20.49 -5.14 8.78
C PHE A 60 20.84 -6.44 9.52
N THR A 61 20.19 -6.68 10.66
CA THR A 61 20.32 -7.94 11.41
C THR A 61 19.01 -8.30 12.09
N LEU A 62 18.44 -9.43 11.68
CA LEU A 62 17.36 -10.12 12.36
C LEU A 62 17.97 -11.18 13.28
N LEU A 63 17.72 -11.06 14.57
CA LEU A 63 18.15 -12.00 15.59
C LEU A 63 16.93 -12.61 16.28
N GLY A 64 16.94 -13.92 16.45
CA GLY A 64 15.87 -14.61 17.13
C GLY A 64 16.09 -16.11 17.21
N GLN A 65 14.99 -16.83 17.35
CA GLN A 65 15.00 -18.28 17.44
C GLN A 65 13.84 -18.86 16.63
N VAL A 66 14.03 -20.03 16.02
CA VAL A 66 13.00 -20.75 15.27
C VAL A 66 12.59 -22.02 16.00
N ASN A 67 11.30 -22.32 15.99
CA ASN A 67 10.76 -23.63 16.35
C ASN A 67 10.14 -24.23 15.07
N LEU A 68 10.77 -25.28 14.54
CA LEU A 68 10.31 -25.99 13.33
C LEU A 68 9.25 -27.06 13.64
N GLY A 69 8.89 -27.21 14.92
CA GLY A 69 7.96 -28.21 15.42
C GLY A 69 8.64 -29.48 15.91
N ASN A 70 7.87 -30.54 16.07
CA ASN A 70 8.29 -31.79 16.72
C ASN A 70 8.16 -33.03 15.83
N ARG A 71 7.94 -32.85 14.52
CA ARG A 71 7.82 -33.92 13.54
C ARG A 71 8.72 -33.66 12.35
N THR A 72 9.43 -34.70 11.92
CA THR A 72 10.16 -34.78 10.65
C THR A 72 9.21 -35.02 9.48
N SER A 73 9.67 -34.87 8.24
CA SER A 73 8.90 -35.27 7.05
C SER A 73 8.38 -36.71 7.17
N ALA A 74 9.23 -37.65 7.61
CA ALA A 74 8.88 -39.06 7.77
C ALA A 74 7.83 -39.32 8.86
N THR A 75 7.63 -38.39 9.79
CA THR A 75 6.63 -38.47 10.86
C THR A 75 5.47 -37.48 10.68
N GLY A 76 5.31 -36.92 9.47
CA GLY A 76 4.19 -36.05 9.11
C GLY A 76 4.37 -34.58 9.52
N GLY A 77 5.62 -34.12 9.65
CA GLY A 77 5.96 -32.71 9.85
C GLY A 77 6.08 -31.97 8.53
N ALA A 78 5.47 -30.79 8.46
CA ALA A 78 5.45 -29.94 7.27
C ALA A 78 4.95 -28.52 7.63
N ASP A 79 5.06 -27.55 6.73
CA ASP A 79 5.89 -27.58 5.51
C ASP A 79 7.31 -27.10 5.82
N GLY A 80 7.45 -26.11 6.70
CA GLY A 80 8.70 -25.44 7.03
C GLY A 80 8.50 -23.93 7.16
N ILE A 81 9.60 -23.21 7.38
CA ILE A 81 9.58 -21.74 7.50
C ILE A 81 10.44 -21.14 6.38
N GLY A 82 9.84 -20.23 5.60
CA GLY A 82 10.51 -19.44 4.58
C GLY A 82 10.72 -18.00 5.02
N PHE A 83 11.89 -17.45 4.68
CA PHE A 83 12.26 -16.05 4.86
C PHE A 83 12.53 -15.48 3.48
N ALA A 84 11.88 -14.38 3.08
CA ALA A 84 12.05 -13.80 1.76
C ALA A 84 12.36 -12.31 1.81
N PHE A 85 13.32 -11.90 0.98
CA PHE A 85 13.65 -10.50 0.69
C PHE A 85 13.40 -10.23 -0.81
N HIS A 86 12.45 -9.36 -1.13
CA HIS A 86 11.94 -9.22 -2.51
C HIS A 86 11.71 -7.76 -2.94
N ASN A 87 11.53 -7.56 -4.24
CA ASN A 87 11.42 -6.22 -4.84
C ASN A 87 9.96 -5.75 -5.06
N GLY A 88 8.99 -6.65 -4.87
CA GLY A 88 7.54 -6.35 -4.92
C GLY A 88 7.05 -5.42 -3.81
N ASN A 89 5.75 -5.28 -3.63
CA ASN A 89 5.17 -4.41 -2.60
C ASN A 89 5.52 -4.91 -1.19
N SER A 90 5.56 -4.03 -0.19
CA SER A 90 5.78 -4.48 1.21
C SER A 90 4.65 -5.37 1.74
N THR A 91 3.49 -5.33 1.10
CA THR A 91 2.32 -6.15 1.42
C THR A 91 2.26 -7.48 0.66
N ASP A 92 3.14 -7.72 -0.31
CA ASP A 92 3.11 -8.96 -1.09
C ASP A 92 3.55 -10.14 -0.21
N THR A 93 2.91 -11.30 -0.42
CA THR A 93 3.23 -12.55 0.27
C THR A 93 3.38 -13.67 -0.76
N GLY A 94 4.25 -14.65 -0.48
CA GLY A 94 4.44 -15.78 -1.39
C GLY A 94 3.42 -16.91 -1.15
N ASN A 95 3.41 -17.86 -2.08
CA ASN A 95 2.52 -19.02 -2.07
C ASN A 95 2.90 -20.03 -0.99
N ALA A 96 1.88 -20.66 -0.39
CA ALA A 96 2.01 -21.69 0.63
C ALA A 96 2.49 -23.05 0.04
N GLY A 97 2.58 -24.06 0.90
CA GLY A 97 2.98 -25.43 0.56
C GLY A 97 4.47 -25.50 0.22
N GLY A 98 4.83 -26.26 -0.82
CA GLY A 98 6.22 -26.43 -1.28
C GLY A 98 6.91 -25.13 -1.75
N ASN A 99 6.18 -24.02 -1.88
CA ASN A 99 6.76 -22.69 -2.15
C ASN A 99 7.25 -21.98 -0.88
N LEU A 100 6.84 -22.43 0.31
CA LEU A 100 7.22 -21.89 1.63
C LEU A 100 7.10 -20.36 1.77
N GLY A 101 6.10 -19.77 1.11
CA GLY A 101 5.87 -18.34 1.10
C GLY A 101 6.93 -17.53 0.36
N ILE A 102 7.71 -18.17 -0.51
CA ILE A 102 8.74 -17.53 -1.35
C ILE A 102 8.28 -17.44 -2.81
N GLY A 103 7.77 -18.53 -3.38
CA GLY A 103 7.26 -18.56 -4.76
C GLY A 103 6.11 -17.57 -4.97
N GLY A 104 6.12 -16.81 -6.06
CA GLY A 104 5.15 -15.72 -6.32
C GLY A 104 5.63 -14.33 -5.94
N LEU A 105 6.71 -14.20 -5.16
CA LEU A 105 7.32 -12.91 -4.87
C LEU A 105 8.24 -12.46 -6.00
N ILE A 106 8.18 -11.18 -6.39
CA ILE A 106 9.02 -10.61 -7.44
C ILE A 106 10.49 -10.57 -7.04
N ASP A 107 11.35 -11.20 -7.84
CA ASP A 107 12.82 -11.19 -7.68
C ASP A 107 13.24 -11.39 -6.22
N ALA A 108 12.73 -12.44 -5.60
CA ALA A 108 13.01 -12.75 -4.21
C ALA A 108 14.37 -13.44 -4.09
N LEU A 109 15.16 -13.01 -3.10
CA LEU A 109 16.16 -13.86 -2.47
C LEU A 109 15.53 -14.39 -1.18
N GLY A 110 15.23 -15.68 -1.18
CA GLY A 110 14.67 -16.37 -0.03
C GLY A 110 15.65 -17.35 0.60
N PHE A 111 15.33 -17.76 1.82
CA PHE A 111 15.96 -18.84 2.55
C PHE A 111 14.87 -19.70 3.18
N LYS A 112 14.97 -21.01 3.06
CA LYS A 112 14.01 -21.92 3.68
C LYS A 112 14.66 -22.86 4.67
N LEU A 113 13.96 -23.10 5.79
CA LEU A 113 14.14 -24.25 6.66
C LEU A 113 12.98 -25.20 6.37
N ASP A 114 13.23 -26.16 5.51
CA ASP A 114 12.24 -27.06 4.94
C ASP A 114 12.14 -28.36 5.74
N THR A 115 10.91 -28.74 6.09
CA THR A 115 10.64 -29.92 6.91
C THR A 115 9.87 -31.00 6.15
N TRP A 116 9.46 -30.73 4.91
CA TRP A 116 8.70 -31.65 4.07
C TRP A 116 9.27 -31.72 2.66
N HIS A 117 9.84 -32.88 2.31
CA HIS A 117 10.43 -33.06 0.99
C HIS A 117 9.34 -33.18 -0.10
N ASN A 118 9.25 -32.17 -0.96
CA ASN A 118 8.33 -32.11 -2.09
C ASN A 118 8.96 -32.66 -3.39
N GLY A 119 8.20 -33.52 -4.08
CA GLY A 119 8.38 -33.71 -5.53
C GLY A 119 7.86 -32.49 -6.29
N ALA A 120 8.40 -32.21 -7.49
CA ALA A 120 7.87 -31.14 -8.34
C ALA A 120 6.37 -31.31 -8.61
N HIS A 121 5.62 -30.20 -8.57
CA HIS A 121 4.19 -30.17 -8.83
C HIS A 121 3.86 -29.17 -9.92
N MET A 122 3.17 -29.65 -10.95
CA MET A 122 2.74 -28.83 -12.07
C MET A 122 1.59 -27.90 -11.64
N PRO A 123 1.60 -26.61 -12.01
CA PRO A 123 0.51 -25.69 -11.67
C PRO A 123 -0.86 -26.16 -12.18
N GLU A 124 -1.88 -26.13 -11.33
CA GLU A 124 -3.27 -26.42 -11.73
C GLU A 124 -4.01 -25.18 -12.24
N ALA A 125 -3.61 -23.98 -11.82
CA ALA A 125 -4.30 -22.75 -12.18
C ALA A 125 -3.95 -22.28 -13.60
N LEU A 126 -4.98 -22.15 -14.43
CA LEU A 126 -4.88 -21.75 -15.84
C LEU A 126 -4.91 -20.22 -16.01
N ARG A 127 -4.04 -19.52 -15.28
CA ARG A 127 -3.94 -18.04 -15.26
C ARG A 127 -2.55 -17.60 -14.83
N SER A 128 -2.25 -16.31 -14.95
CA SER A 128 -1.01 -15.68 -14.45
C SER A 128 -0.80 -15.96 -12.96
N GLY A 129 0.47 -16.11 -12.57
CA GLY A 129 0.86 -16.36 -11.18
C GLY A 129 0.40 -15.26 -10.22
N ALA A 130 0.35 -14.01 -10.69
CA ALA A 130 -0.12 -12.86 -9.91
C ALA A 130 -1.62 -12.94 -9.55
N GLN A 131 -2.38 -13.79 -10.25
CA GLN A 131 -3.82 -13.97 -10.05
C GLN A 131 -4.16 -15.20 -9.19
N VAL A 132 -3.18 -16.02 -8.84
CA VAL A 132 -3.36 -17.21 -8.01
C VAL A 132 -3.32 -16.79 -6.53
N SER A 133 -4.25 -17.30 -5.73
CA SER A 133 -4.26 -17.02 -4.30
C SER A 133 -2.99 -17.58 -3.66
N THR A 134 -2.37 -16.84 -2.74
CA THR A 134 -1.18 -17.31 -2.02
C THR A 134 -1.43 -18.53 -1.14
N THR A 135 -2.70 -18.85 -0.86
CA THR A 135 -3.10 -20.07 -0.15
C THR A 135 -3.37 -21.26 -1.08
N ASP A 136 -3.40 -21.06 -2.40
CA ASP A 136 -3.66 -22.09 -3.41
C ASP A 136 -2.34 -22.67 -3.94
N ALA A 137 -1.69 -23.48 -3.10
CA ALA A 137 -0.38 -24.05 -3.41
C ALA A 137 -0.40 -24.93 -4.68
N ASN A 138 -1.44 -25.75 -4.85
CA ASN A 138 -1.57 -26.64 -6.01
C ASN A 138 -1.86 -25.85 -7.29
N GLY A 139 -2.71 -24.83 -7.21
CA GLY A 139 -2.95 -23.88 -8.29
C GLY A 139 -1.66 -23.21 -8.76
N TYR A 140 -0.79 -22.83 -7.82
CA TYR A 140 0.48 -22.18 -8.15
C TYR A 140 1.53 -23.17 -8.69
N GLY A 141 1.63 -24.38 -8.13
CA GLY A 141 2.68 -25.37 -8.39
C GLY A 141 3.98 -25.06 -7.64
N TRP A 142 4.95 -25.99 -7.62
CA TRP A 142 6.28 -25.79 -7.02
C TRP A 142 7.36 -26.67 -7.66
N ALA A 143 8.63 -26.27 -7.47
CA ALA A 143 9.81 -27.00 -7.96
C ALA A 143 10.15 -28.22 -7.07
N ASN A 144 10.99 -29.12 -7.58
CA ASN A 144 11.47 -30.28 -6.82
C ASN A 144 12.44 -29.86 -5.72
N ASP A 145 12.36 -30.53 -4.58
CA ASP A 145 13.33 -30.39 -3.50
C ASP A 145 14.63 -31.17 -3.75
N PRO A 146 15.72 -30.80 -3.06
CA PRO A 146 16.94 -31.60 -2.99
C PRO A 146 16.78 -32.84 -2.10
N ASP A 147 17.69 -33.81 -2.24
CA ASP A 147 17.59 -35.13 -1.60
C ASP A 147 17.35 -35.19 -0.07
N PRO A 148 17.91 -34.30 0.79
CA PRO A 148 17.70 -34.42 2.23
C PRO A 148 16.23 -34.20 2.63
N ALA A 149 15.71 -35.03 3.53
CA ALA A 149 14.31 -34.98 3.94
C ALA A 149 13.93 -33.71 4.75
N GLN A 150 14.92 -33.09 5.40
CA GLN A 150 14.82 -31.77 6.03
C GLN A 150 16.12 -31.01 5.76
N PHE A 151 16.04 -29.74 5.42
CA PHE A 151 17.21 -28.97 5.04
C PHE A 151 17.04 -27.46 5.20
N GLY A 152 18.16 -26.76 5.24
CA GLY A 152 18.25 -25.31 5.06
C GLY A 152 18.92 -24.96 3.75
N GLY A 153 18.50 -23.86 3.11
CA GLY A 153 19.25 -23.25 2.01
C GLY A 153 18.54 -22.12 1.29
N PHE A 154 19.24 -21.50 0.35
CA PHE A 154 18.75 -20.35 -0.42
C PHE A 154 17.85 -20.75 -1.57
N VAL A 155 16.86 -19.90 -1.84
CA VAL A 155 15.90 -19.98 -2.93
C VAL A 155 15.91 -18.63 -3.64
N THR A 156 15.77 -18.62 -4.96
CA THR A 156 15.52 -17.38 -5.71
C THR A 156 14.25 -17.51 -6.53
N THR A 157 13.53 -16.41 -6.73
CA THR A 157 12.44 -16.38 -7.73
C THR A 157 12.88 -15.65 -8.98
N THR A 158 12.43 -16.15 -10.12
CA THR A 158 12.60 -15.49 -11.42
C THR A 158 11.30 -15.62 -12.19
N ASP A 159 10.99 -14.65 -13.03
CA ASP A 159 9.83 -14.74 -13.92
C ASP A 159 10.07 -15.83 -14.98
N GLN A 160 9.21 -16.84 -14.99
CA GLN A 160 9.30 -17.99 -15.85
C GLN A 160 7.94 -18.36 -16.44
N GLN A 161 7.98 -18.89 -17.66
CA GLN A 161 6.82 -19.48 -18.31
C GLN A 161 6.73 -20.97 -17.92
N ILE A 162 5.86 -21.29 -16.96
CA ILE A 162 5.69 -22.65 -16.42
C ILE A 162 4.45 -23.28 -17.02
N LYS A 163 4.59 -24.51 -17.54
CA LYS A 163 3.46 -25.27 -18.10
C LYS A 163 2.51 -25.70 -16.99
N ALA A 164 1.22 -25.41 -17.14
CA ALA A 164 0.16 -25.89 -16.27
C ALA A 164 -0.40 -27.24 -16.76
N ILE A 165 -1.38 -27.79 -16.04
CA ILE A 165 -2.05 -29.06 -16.33
C ILE A 165 -2.69 -29.17 -17.72
N ASP A 166 -3.00 -28.04 -18.36
CA ASP A 166 -3.53 -27.99 -19.74
C ASP A 166 -2.43 -28.04 -20.82
N GLY A 167 -1.15 -28.03 -20.40
CA GLY A 167 0.01 -28.00 -21.28
C GLY A 167 0.40 -26.61 -21.79
N HIS A 168 -0.39 -25.57 -21.50
CA HIS A 168 -0.07 -24.17 -21.82
C HIS A 168 0.83 -23.58 -20.74
N ALA A 169 1.69 -22.64 -21.15
CA ALA A 169 2.60 -21.95 -20.23
C ALA A 169 1.95 -20.66 -19.69
N TYR A 170 2.15 -20.42 -18.40
CA TYR A 170 1.70 -19.21 -17.71
C TYR A 170 2.88 -18.62 -16.94
N ASP A 171 2.90 -17.29 -16.80
CA ASP A 171 3.93 -16.58 -16.04
C ASP A 171 3.87 -16.94 -14.55
N ARG A 172 5.03 -17.15 -13.94
CA ARG A 172 5.22 -17.43 -12.52
C ARG A 172 6.53 -16.80 -12.08
N TRP A 173 6.51 -16.07 -10.97
CA TRP A 173 7.71 -15.84 -10.17
C TRP A 173 8.13 -17.13 -9.46
N TRP A 174 8.69 -18.04 -10.25
CA TRP A 174 8.91 -19.43 -9.88
C TRP A 174 10.11 -19.55 -8.93
N ALA A 175 9.89 -20.19 -7.79
CA ALA A 175 10.93 -20.44 -6.81
C ALA A 175 11.87 -21.57 -7.27
N GLN A 176 13.16 -21.28 -7.29
CA GLN A 176 14.23 -22.23 -7.61
C GLN A 176 15.22 -22.31 -6.46
N MET A 177 15.45 -23.53 -5.99
CA MET A 177 16.43 -23.81 -4.94
C MET A 177 17.85 -23.70 -5.49
N ASP A 178 18.74 -23.06 -4.73
CA ASP A 178 20.19 -23.17 -4.96
C ASP A 178 20.68 -24.47 -4.31
N PHE A 179 20.76 -25.55 -5.09
CA PHE A 179 21.20 -26.85 -4.59
C PHE A 179 22.62 -26.86 -4.01
N ASN A 180 23.48 -25.91 -4.39
CA ASN A 180 24.82 -25.80 -3.79
C ASN A 180 24.80 -25.22 -2.37
N SER A 181 23.69 -24.58 -1.99
CA SER A 181 23.51 -24.02 -0.64
C SER A 181 22.85 -25.01 0.32
N VAL A 182 22.42 -26.18 -0.12
CA VAL A 182 21.67 -27.14 0.70
C VAL A 182 22.54 -27.70 1.80
N GLN A 183 22.08 -27.59 3.06
CA GLN A 183 22.65 -28.30 4.20
C GLN A 183 21.51 -29.04 4.92
N ALA A 184 21.72 -30.32 5.21
CA ALA A 184 20.72 -31.13 5.90
C ALA A 184 20.53 -30.65 7.35
N LEU A 185 19.29 -30.66 7.83
CA LEU A 185 18.97 -30.45 9.23
C LEU A 185 18.92 -31.80 9.95
N GLN A 186 19.33 -31.85 11.22
CA GLN A 186 19.23 -33.09 11.98
C GLN A 186 17.79 -33.34 12.42
N SER A 187 17.37 -34.60 12.40
CA SER A 187 16.00 -34.96 12.82
C SER A 187 15.69 -34.60 14.28
N ASN A 188 16.70 -34.51 15.15
CA ASN A 188 16.54 -34.09 16.55
C ASN A 188 16.37 -32.57 16.71
N ASP A 189 16.56 -31.78 15.66
CA ASP A 189 16.25 -30.36 15.64
C ASP A 189 14.73 -30.11 15.67
N LEU A 190 13.96 -31.05 15.11
CA LEU A 190 12.50 -31.05 15.17
C LEU A 190 12.02 -31.66 16.49
N ASN A 191 12.33 -30.98 17.59
CA ASN A 191 12.07 -31.38 18.98
C ASN A 191 11.04 -30.50 19.70
N GLY A 192 10.40 -29.56 18.97
CA GLY A 192 9.45 -28.60 19.51
C GLY A 192 10.06 -27.50 20.39
N GLN A 193 11.39 -27.35 20.37
CA GLN A 193 12.11 -26.29 21.07
C GLN A 193 12.56 -25.19 20.10
N PHE A 194 12.95 -24.06 20.67
CA PHE A 194 13.54 -22.95 19.93
C PHE A 194 15.04 -23.16 19.74
N HIS A 195 15.51 -22.93 18.52
CA HIS A 195 16.92 -22.96 18.11
C HIS A 195 17.37 -21.59 17.64
N ASN A 196 18.61 -21.20 17.96
CA ASN A 196 19.11 -19.87 17.61
C ASN A 196 19.17 -19.68 16.10
N PHE A 197 18.66 -18.55 15.63
CA PHE A 197 18.59 -18.20 14.22
C PHE A 197 18.93 -16.73 14.00
N LYS A 198 19.74 -16.46 12.99
CA LYS A 198 20.15 -15.10 12.65
C LYS A 198 20.19 -14.92 11.15
N VAL A 199 19.71 -13.77 10.70
CA VAL A 199 19.93 -13.25 9.34
C VAL A 199 20.66 -11.92 9.46
N SER A 200 21.81 -11.78 8.83
CA SER A 200 22.52 -10.51 8.75
C SER A 200 22.88 -10.17 7.32
N TYR A 201 22.84 -8.89 7.00
CA TYR A 201 23.18 -8.37 5.68
C TYR A 201 24.16 -7.22 5.81
N ASP A 202 25.19 -7.24 4.96
CA ASP A 202 26.13 -6.14 4.81
C ASP A 202 25.80 -5.35 3.54
N GLY A 203 25.40 -4.10 3.69
CA GLY A 203 24.98 -3.24 2.58
C GLY A 203 26.14 -2.79 1.69
N GLN A 204 27.39 -2.90 2.16
CA GLN A 204 28.57 -2.55 1.39
C GLN A 204 29.02 -3.72 0.50
N SER A 205 29.17 -4.92 1.07
CA SER A 205 29.56 -6.13 0.34
C SER A 205 28.40 -6.79 -0.40
N ARG A 206 27.15 -6.42 -0.03
CA ARG A 206 25.90 -7.02 -0.53
C ARG A 206 25.77 -8.50 -0.15
N GLU A 207 26.42 -8.94 0.91
CA GLU A 207 26.37 -10.32 1.40
C GLU A 207 25.26 -10.50 2.43
N LEU A 208 24.35 -11.43 2.17
CA LEU A 208 23.36 -11.95 3.11
C LEU A 208 23.92 -13.23 3.74
N GLN A 209 23.95 -13.27 5.06
CA GLN A 209 24.35 -14.43 5.86
C GLN A 209 23.19 -14.92 6.72
N VAL A 210 23.00 -16.23 6.75
CA VAL A 210 22.03 -16.92 7.62
C VAL A 210 22.76 -17.91 8.50
N THR A 211 22.41 -18.00 9.78
CA THR A 211 22.92 -19.03 10.69
C THR A 211 21.80 -19.71 11.46
N TYR A 212 21.96 -21.01 11.69
CA TYR A 212 21.05 -21.85 12.47
C TYR A 212 21.88 -22.75 13.41
N GLU A 213 21.57 -22.73 14.71
CA GLU A 213 22.22 -23.60 15.69
C GLU A 213 21.42 -24.89 15.87
N GLU A 214 22.01 -26.03 15.53
CA GLU A 214 21.43 -27.35 15.71
C GLU A 214 21.41 -27.75 17.20
N THR A 215 20.61 -28.77 17.53
CA THR A 215 20.44 -29.30 18.90
C THR A 215 21.75 -29.69 19.57
N ASN A 216 22.75 -30.10 18.79
CA ASN A 216 24.06 -30.51 19.29
C ASN A 216 25.04 -29.33 19.49
N GLY A 217 24.61 -28.09 19.24
CA GLY A 217 25.41 -26.87 19.31
C GLY A 217 26.24 -26.56 18.06
N HIS A 218 26.12 -27.36 16.99
CA HIS A 218 26.74 -27.06 15.71
C HIS A 218 25.98 -25.94 15.00
N VAL A 219 26.71 -24.95 14.46
CA VAL A 219 26.11 -23.80 13.77
C VAL A 219 26.26 -23.95 12.26
N LEU A 220 25.14 -24.21 11.59
CA LEU A 220 25.05 -24.15 10.14
C LEU A 220 25.09 -22.69 9.69
N THR A 221 25.87 -22.40 8.65
CA THR A 221 26.05 -21.05 8.11
C THR A 221 25.91 -21.06 6.61
N TRP A 222 25.16 -20.10 6.07
CA TRP A 222 24.98 -19.88 4.64
C TRP A 222 25.27 -18.44 4.28
N THR A 223 25.82 -18.20 3.10
CA THR A 223 26.10 -16.85 2.55
C THR A 223 25.67 -16.75 1.10
N LYS A 224 25.07 -15.63 0.71
CA LYS A 224 24.69 -15.33 -0.69
C LYS A 224 24.84 -13.84 -0.97
N LEU A 225 25.33 -13.51 -2.17
CA LEU A 225 25.36 -12.11 -2.63
C LEU A 225 24.01 -11.70 -3.22
N THR A 226 23.56 -10.49 -2.88
CA THR A 226 22.40 -9.84 -3.52
C THR A 226 22.84 -9.03 -4.74
N PRO A 227 22.03 -8.95 -5.82
CA PRO A 227 22.29 -8.06 -6.94
C PRO A 227 22.52 -6.60 -6.52
N VAL A 228 23.44 -5.91 -7.21
CA VAL A 228 23.89 -4.54 -6.85
C VAL A 228 22.88 -3.44 -7.19
N ASP A 229 21.95 -3.72 -8.09
CA ASP A 229 20.88 -2.84 -8.55
C ASP A 229 19.69 -2.78 -7.58
N ARG A 230 19.62 -3.70 -6.60
CA ARG A 230 18.60 -3.64 -5.55
C ARG A 230 18.83 -2.47 -4.61
N GLN A 231 17.82 -1.61 -4.55
CA GLN A 231 17.83 -0.38 -3.75
C GLN A 231 17.09 -0.52 -2.41
N ALA A 232 16.06 -1.38 -2.36
CA ALA A 232 15.31 -1.64 -1.13
C ALA A 232 14.73 -3.07 -1.12
N PHE A 233 14.50 -3.62 0.07
CA PHE A 233 13.92 -4.96 0.24
C PHE A 233 12.58 -4.89 0.99
N ALA A 234 11.53 -5.48 0.45
CA ALA A 234 10.43 -5.97 1.27
C ALA A 234 10.86 -7.27 1.96
N MET A 235 10.33 -7.55 3.15
CA MET A 235 10.67 -8.74 3.94
C MET A 235 9.40 -9.43 4.44
N VAL A 236 9.33 -10.74 4.28
CA VAL A 236 8.26 -11.57 4.82
C VAL A 236 8.81 -12.90 5.35
N VAL A 237 8.23 -13.37 6.47
CA VAL A 237 8.48 -14.70 7.02
C VAL A 237 7.17 -15.46 7.02
N SER A 238 7.18 -16.64 6.40
CA SER A 238 5.98 -17.41 6.10
C SER A 238 6.15 -18.86 6.53
N ALA A 239 5.04 -19.48 6.91
CA ALA A 239 4.97 -20.91 7.11
C ALA A 239 3.56 -21.41 6.76
N SER A 240 3.48 -22.67 6.36
CA SER A 240 2.21 -23.33 6.09
C SER A 240 2.21 -24.77 6.58
N THR A 241 1.01 -25.33 6.66
CA THR A 241 0.75 -26.75 6.86
C THR A 241 -0.30 -27.20 5.85
N GLY A 242 -0.26 -28.48 5.49
CA GLY A 242 -1.27 -29.13 4.66
C GLY A 242 -1.80 -30.38 5.36
N GLY A 243 -1.74 -31.52 4.68
CA GLY A 243 -2.03 -32.83 5.29
C GLY A 243 -1.04 -33.20 6.40
N ALA A 244 0.22 -32.75 6.28
CA ALA A 244 1.25 -32.81 7.29
C ALA A 244 1.39 -31.44 7.99
N LYS A 245 1.97 -31.41 9.20
CA LYS A 245 1.94 -30.21 10.05
C LYS A 245 3.00 -30.17 11.15
N ASN A 246 3.34 -28.96 11.53
CA ASN A 246 4.07 -28.64 12.75
C ASN A 246 3.51 -27.36 13.40
N LEU A 247 3.77 -27.20 14.70
CA LEU A 247 3.77 -25.88 15.34
C LEU A 247 5.02 -25.14 14.85
N GLN A 248 4.84 -24.05 14.11
CA GLN A 248 5.94 -23.31 13.48
C GLN A 248 5.97 -21.89 14.02
N GLN A 249 7.09 -21.51 14.64
CA GLN A 249 7.20 -20.27 15.39
C GLN A 249 8.53 -19.58 15.16
N PHE A 250 8.50 -18.25 15.25
CA PHE A 250 9.69 -17.41 15.32
C PHE A 250 9.61 -16.58 16.59
N LYS A 251 10.66 -16.61 17.40
CA LYS A 251 10.80 -15.77 18.59
C LYS A 251 11.75 -14.64 18.26
N LEU A 252 11.24 -13.41 18.25
CA LEU A 252 12.04 -12.22 17.98
C LEU A 252 12.90 -11.88 19.21
N GLU A 253 14.20 -11.70 19.00
CA GLU A 253 15.08 -11.03 19.97
C GLU A 253 15.30 -9.58 19.58
N SER A 254 15.75 -9.34 18.34
CA SER A 254 15.77 -8.00 17.76
C SER A 254 15.73 -8.01 16.24
N PHE A 255 15.31 -6.89 15.65
CA PHE A 255 15.55 -6.63 14.24
C PHE A 255 16.01 -5.18 14.04
N ASP A 256 17.26 -5.04 13.63
CA ASP A 256 17.93 -3.75 13.42
C ASP A 256 18.08 -3.47 11.92
N PHE A 257 17.51 -2.37 11.43
CA PHE A 257 17.56 -2.00 10.01
C PHE A 257 17.36 -0.50 9.76
N GLN A 258 17.70 0.01 8.57
CA GLN A 258 17.25 1.34 8.12
C GLN A 258 16.12 1.21 7.11
N GLN A 259 15.14 2.11 7.20
CA GLN A 259 14.04 2.17 6.26
C GLN A 259 14.45 2.89 4.97
N ALA A 260 14.06 2.35 3.83
CA ALA A 260 14.05 3.06 2.57
C ALA A 260 12.83 3.99 2.48
N ALA A 261 12.85 4.96 1.57
CA ALA A 261 11.65 5.69 1.16
C ALA A 261 11.13 5.04 -0.13
N THR A 262 9.90 4.49 -0.09
CA THR A 262 9.40 3.65 -1.18
C THR A 262 7.91 3.87 -1.44
N MET A 263 7.46 3.45 -2.62
CA MET A 263 6.06 3.32 -3.02
C MET A 263 5.71 1.85 -3.22
N ASN A 264 4.41 1.56 -3.12
CA ASN A 264 3.81 0.33 -3.62
C ASN A 264 3.14 0.57 -5.00
N VAL A 265 2.99 -0.47 -5.80
CA VAL A 265 2.29 -0.44 -7.10
C VAL A 265 1.39 -1.66 -7.26
N GLN A 266 0.13 -1.44 -7.65
CA GLN A 266 -0.87 -2.48 -7.79
C GLN A 266 -1.53 -2.43 -9.17
N TYR A 267 -1.83 -3.60 -9.71
CA TYR A 267 -2.56 -3.80 -10.96
C TYR A 267 -3.75 -4.69 -10.64
N VAL A 268 -4.95 -4.12 -10.63
CA VAL A 268 -6.15 -4.78 -10.10
C VAL A 268 -7.31 -4.71 -11.10
N ASP A 269 -8.27 -5.63 -10.97
CA ASP A 269 -9.55 -5.49 -11.66
C ASP A 269 -10.49 -4.50 -10.94
N LEU A 270 -11.68 -4.28 -11.51
CA LEU A 270 -12.73 -3.43 -10.92
C LEU A 270 -13.19 -3.88 -9.51
N ASN A 271 -12.91 -5.13 -9.12
CA ASN A 271 -13.23 -5.68 -7.80
C ASN A 271 -12.03 -5.64 -6.83
N GLY A 272 -10.90 -5.03 -7.24
CA GLY A 272 -9.68 -4.97 -6.44
C GLY A 272 -8.87 -6.27 -6.44
N ARG A 273 -9.19 -7.25 -7.30
CA ARG A 273 -8.41 -8.49 -7.40
C ARG A 273 -7.11 -8.22 -8.14
N GLN A 274 -5.99 -8.67 -7.58
CA GLN A 274 -4.68 -8.56 -8.22
C GLN A 274 -4.61 -9.32 -9.55
N LEU A 275 -4.07 -8.64 -10.56
CA LEU A 275 -3.95 -9.13 -11.94
C LEU A 275 -2.51 -9.33 -12.39
N ALA A 276 -1.62 -8.45 -11.95
CA ALA A 276 -0.21 -8.43 -12.33
C ALA A 276 0.63 -7.80 -11.21
N GLN A 277 1.95 -7.88 -11.35
CA GLN A 277 2.92 -7.36 -10.41
C GLN A 277 4.05 -6.66 -11.17
N ALA A 278 4.61 -5.59 -10.59
CA ALA A 278 5.81 -4.93 -11.10
C ALA A 278 6.65 -4.34 -9.96
N THR A 279 7.89 -3.98 -10.29
CA THR A 279 8.74 -3.18 -9.40
C THR A 279 8.51 -1.69 -9.64
N VAL A 280 8.82 -0.89 -8.62
CA VAL A 280 8.84 0.58 -8.73
C VAL A 280 10.24 1.01 -9.14
N ASN A 281 10.35 1.94 -10.09
CA ASN A 281 11.61 2.53 -10.48
C ASN A 281 11.96 3.73 -9.59
N TYR A 282 13.21 3.80 -9.13
CA TYR A 282 13.75 4.87 -8.30
C TYR A 282 15.03 5.42 -8.93
N PRO A 283 14.94 6.39 -9.86
CA PRO A 283 16.10 6.92 -10.57
C PRO A 283 17.18 7.52 -9.65
N ASP A 284 16.75 8.12 -8.53
CA ASP A 284 17.63 8.82 -7.59
C ASP A 284 18.04 7.97 -6.37
N GLY A 285 17.62 6.70 -6.32
CA GLY A 285 17.61 5.94 -5.08
C GLY A 285 16.24 5.93 -4.41
N ALA A 286 15.94 4.86 -3.66
CA ALA A 286 14.77 4.76 -2.77
C ALA A 286 14.95 5.61 -1.49
N VAL A 287 15.11 6.94 -1.66
CA VAL A 287 15.48 7.90 -0.60
C VAL A 287 14.53 9.10 -0.56
N VAL A 288 14.48 9.78 0.59
CA VAL A 288 13.66 10.99 0.76
C VAL A 288 14.11 12.09 -0.20
N ASN A 289 13.13 12.76 -0.82
CA ASN A 289 13.25 13.71 -1.93
C ASN A 289 13.71 13.08 -3.26
N GLY A 290 13.94 11.77 -3.31
CA GLY A 290 14.15 11.05 -4.57
C GLY A 290 12.84 10.91 -5.35
N THR A 291 12.96 10.70 -6.66
CA THR A 291 11.81 10.44 -7.53
C THR A 291 11.45 8.97 -7.59
N TYR A 292 10.17 8.69 -7.83
CA TYR A 292 9.69 7.37 -8.20
C TYR A 292 8.93 7.43 -9.53
N ALA A 293 8.93 6.31 -10.25
CA ALA A 293 8.12 6.12 -11.44
C ALA A 293 7.57 4.69 -11.49
N THR A 294 6.32 4.58 -11.87
CA THR A 294 5.65 3.32 -12.22
C THR A 294 5.13 3.39 -13.65
N SER A 295 4.68 2.26 -14.18
CA SER A 295 4.14 2.21 -15.55
C SER A 295 2.91 1.33 -15.59
N GLN A 296 1.95 1.73 -16.43
CA GLN A 296 0.84 0.88 -16.81
C GLN A 296 1.38 -0.36 -17.53
N LEU A 297 0.81 -1.53 -17.25
CA LEU A 297 1.11 -2.77 -17.95
C LEU A 297 0.07 -3.06 -19.04
N ASP A 298 0.50 -3.75 -20.09
CA ASP A 298 -0.38 -4.48 -21.00
C ASP A 298 -0.64 -5.86 -20.40
N ILE A 299 -1.89 -6.12 -20.00
CA ILE A 299 -2.29 -7.35 -19.30
C ILE A 299 -3.21 -8.12 -20.22
N SER A 300 -2.79 -9.33 -20.62
CA SER A 300 -3.54 -10.16 -21.57
C SER A 300 -5.00 -10.36 -21.14
N GLY A 301 -5.93 -9.97 -22.01
CA GLY A 301 -7.37 -10.08 -21.78
C GLY A 301 -7.97 -8.97 -20.90
N TYR A 302 -7.18 -7.95 -20.54
CA TYR A 302 -7.63 -6.82 -19.71
C TYR A 302 -7.27 -5.49 -20.38
N HIS A 303 -8.13 -4.49 -20.18
CA HIS A 303 -7.95 -3.14 -20.68
C HIS A 303 -7.84 -2.17 -19.51
N PHE A 304 -6.87 -1.27 -19.57
CA PHE A 304 -6.73 -0.23 -18.56
C PHE A 304 -7.93 0.72 -18.60
N VAL A 305 -8.49 1.00 -17.43
CA VAL A 305 -9.65 1.89 -17.27
C VAL A 305 -9.18 3.22 -16.69
N ASN A 306 -8.53 3.18 -15.53
CA ASN A 306 -8.10 4.36 -14.79
C ASN A 306 -7.08 4.03 -13.69
N MET A 307 -6.58 5.09 -13.05
CA MET A 307 -5.91 4.96 -11.76
C MET A 307 -6.98 4.78 -10.66
N GLY A 308 -6.71 3.97 -9.63
CA GLY A 308 -7.67 3.70 -8.54
C GLY A 308 -8.19 4.96 -7.86
N ASP A 309 -9.49 5.00 -7.57
CA ASP A 309 -10.17 6.21 -7.10
C ASP A 309 -11.42 5.96 -6.22
N ASN A 310 -11.66 4.71 -5.78
CA ASN A 310 -12.92 4.29 -5.17
C ASN A 310 -12.74 3.39 -3.93
N PRO A 311 -13.80 3.14 -3.14
CA PRO A 311 -13.71 2.32 -1.92
C PRO A 311 -13.27 0.87 -2.14
N THR A 312 -13.47 0.30 -3.33
CA THR A 312 -13.12 -1.09 -3.65
C THR A 312 -11.63 -1.23 -3.99
N THR A 313 -11.09 -0.29 -4.76
CA THR A 313 -9.71 -0.35 -5.29
C THR A 313 -8.73 0.49 -4.48
N GLY A 314 -9.22 1.43 -3.67
CA GLY A 314 -8.41 2.42 -2.96
C GLY A 314 -8.22 3.71 -3.77
N ILE A 315 -7.59 4.71 -3.15
CA ILE A 315 -7.23 5.98 -3.80
C ILE A 315 -5.77 5.90 -4.24
N SER A 316 -5.53 6.04 -5.54
CA SER A 316 -4.22 5.93 -6.16
C SER A 316 -3.39 7.19 -5.98
N SER A 317 -2.09 7.01 -5.75
CA SER A 317 -1.07 8.06 -5.91
C SER A 317 -0.76 8.29 -7.40
N PRO A 318 -0.19 9.45 -7.78
CA PRO A 318 0.26 9.68 -9.16
C PRO A 318 1.27 8.62 -9.63
N ALA A 319 1.30 8.32 -10.94
CA ALA A 319 2.22 7.33 -11.52
C ALA A 319 3.72 7.70 -11.40
N ASN A 320 4.01 8.97 -11.13
CA ASN A 320 5.35 9.46 -10.85
C ASN A 320 5.27 10.63 -9.86
N GLY A 321 6.34 10.82 -9.10
CA GLY A 321 6.39 11.90 -8.11
C GLY A 321 7.63 11.83 -7.23
N TYR A 322 7.53 12.51 -6.09
CA TYR A 322 8.60 12.56 -5.09
C TYR A 322 8.26 11.73 -3.86
N LEU A 323 9.28 11.11 -3.29
CA LEU A 323 9.23 10.44 -1.99
C LEU A 323 9.41 11.48 -0.88
N ASN A 324 8.33 11.81 -0.19
CA ASN A 324 8.32 12.93 0.76
C ASN A 324 8.73 12.52 2.19
N ARG A 325 8.75 11.23 2.50
CA ARG A 325 9.10 10.71 3.83
C ARG A 325 9.84 9.37 3.75
N VAL A 326 10.51 9.01 4.83
CA VAL A 326 11.05 7.65 5.03
C VAL A 326 9.89 6.65 5.17
N GLY A 327 10.07 5.42 4.70
CA GLY A 327 9.07 4.36 4.72
C GLY A 327 8.15 4.38 3.49
N ASP A 328 6.95 3.82 3.66
CA ASP A 328 5.93 3.78 2.62
C ASP A 328 5.34 5.19 2.36
N ASN A 329 5.38 5.63 1.11
CA ASN A 329 4.87 6.91 0.62
C ASN A 329 3.47 6.81 -0.01
N GLY A 330 2.92 5.61 -0.14
CA GLY A 330 1.60 5.34 -0.71
C GLY A 330 1.63 4.27 -1.80
N THR A 331 0.48 4.08 -2.44
CA THR A 331 0.29 3.07 -3.48
C THR A 331 -0.15 3.72 -4.78
N VAL A 332 0.49 3.36 -5.89
CA VAL A 332 -0.01 3.63 -7.23
C VAL A 332 -0.86 2.44 -7.68
N ILE A 333 -2.13 2.67 -7.99
CA ILE A 333 -3.08 1.61 -8.35
C ILE A 333 -3.54 1.84 -9.80
N TYR A 334 -3.30 0.86 -10.67
CA TYR A 334 -3.82 0.79 -12.04
C TYR A 334 -5.00 -0.21 -12.06
N VAL A 335 -6.15 0.25 -12.54
CA VAL A 335 -7.40 -0.54 -12.57
C VAL A 335 -7.72 -0.96 -14.01
N TYR A 336 -8.13 -2.21 -14.17
CA TYR A 336 -8.40 -2.83 -15.45
C TYR A 336 -9.77 -3.52 -15.50
N ASP A 337 -10.29 -3.67 -16.71
CA ASP A 337 -11.51 -4.42 -17.01
C ASP A 337 -11.24 -5.49 -18.08
N GLN A 338 -11.77 -6.70 -17.87
CA GLN A 338 -11.64 -7.82 -18.79
C GLN A 338 -12.54 -7.68 -20.02
N ASN A 339 -13.65 -6.95 -19.90
CA ASN A 339 -14.64 -6.77 -20.97
C ASN A 339 -15.09 -5.31 -21.02
N PRO A 340 -14.24 -4.37 -21.46
CA PRO A 340 -14.65 -2.98 -21.53
C PRO A 340 -15.82 -2.85 -22.51
N VAL A 341 -16.97 -2.42 -21.99
CA VAL A 341 -18.14 -2.11 -22.80
C VAL A 341 -18.09 -0.64 -23.16
N ASP A 342 -18.08 -0.33 -24.46
CA ASP A 342 -18.09 1.04 -24.96
C ASP A 342 -19.50 1.64 -24.86
N TYR A 343 -19.86 2.12 -23.68
CA TYR A 343 -21.13 2.79 -23.44
C TYR A 343 -21.13 4.18 -24.06
N ALA A 344 -22.13 4.46 -24.90
CA ALA A 344 -22.34 5.82 -25.38
C ALA A 344 -22.89 6.68 -24.22
N THR A 345 -22.21 7.79 -23.92
CA THR A 345 -22.60 8.68 -22.82
C THR A 345 -23.04 10.06 -23.34
N THR A 346 -23.95 10.70 -22.60
CA THR A 346 -24.35 12.09 -22.84
C THR A 346 -24.46 12.81 -21.50
N THR A 347 -23.84 13.98 -21.39
CA THR A 347 -23.84 14.81 -20.18
C THR A 347 -24.59 16.11 -20.39
N ARG A 348 -25.29 16.56 -19.34
CA ARG A 348 -26.04 17.83 -19.32
C ARG A 348 -25.83 18.49 -17.96
N VAL A 349 -25.34 19.73 -17.96
CA VAL A 349 -25.22 20.54 -16.75
C VAL A 349 -26.36 21.55 -16.72
N VAL A 350 -27.02 21.69 -15.57
CA VAL A 350 -28.08 22.66 -15.32
C VAL A 350 -27.64 23.60 -14.20
N HIS A 351 -27.80 24.90 -14.43
CA HIS A 351 -27.49 25.97 -13.49
C HIS A 351 -28.78 26.62 -12.96
N GLU A 352 -28.71 27.19 -11.76
CA GLU A 352 -29.76 28.07 -11.21
C GLU A 352 -29.13 29.40 -10.80
N MET A 353 -29.72 30.48 -11.32
CA MET A 353 -29.43 31.86 -10.97
C MET A 353 -30.73 32.51 -10.48
N ILE A 354 -30.67 33.23 -9.36
CA ILE A 354 -31.79 34.03 -8.84
C ILE A 354 -31.36 35.50 -8.78
N HIS A 355 -32.07 36.35 -9.50
CA HIS A 355 -31.90 37.79 -9.52
C HIS A 355 -32.91 38.49 -8.59
N TYR A 356 -32.47 39.56 -7.93
CA TYR A 356 -33.30 40.36 -7.03
C TYR A 356 -33.39 41.79 -7.55
N LEU A 357 -34.51 42.10 -8.21
CA LEU A 357 -34.69 43.34 -8.96
C LEU A 357 -35.78 44.21 -8.33
N ASN A 358 -35.68 45.53 -8.48
CA ASN A 358 -36.79 46.44 -8.18
C ASN A 358 -37.72 46.67 -9.40
N GLU A 359 -38.75 47.49 -9.22
CA GLU A 359 -39.71 47.86 -10.27
C GLU A 359 -39.06 48.50 -11.52
N GLN A 360 -37.88 49.12 -11.36
CA GLN A 360 -37.09 49.72 -12.44
C GLN A 360 -36.09 48.73 -13.06
N GLN A 361 -36.21 47.43 -12.76
CA GLN A 361 -35.31 46.35 -13.18
C GLN A 361 -33.86 46.55 -12.72
N GLN A 362 -33.63 47.31 -11.65
CA GLN A 362 -32.30 47.49 -11.07
C GLN A 362 -32.05 46.41 -10.03
N VAL A 363 -30.82 45.88 -10.02
CA VAL A 363 -30.36 44.92 -9.01
C VAL A 363 -30.30 45.60 -7.65
N ILE A 364 -31.03 45.07 -6.68
CA ILE A 364 -31.09 45.61 -5.30
C ILE A 364 -30.45 44.68 -4.26
N ALA A 365 -30.15 43.43 -4.64
CA ALA A 365 -29.37 42.50 -3.83
C ALA A 365 -28.50 41.61 -4.74
N PRO A 366 -27.35 41.11 -4.25
CA PRO A 366 -26.51 40.18 -5.02
C PRO A 366 -27.30 38.96 -5.48
N SER A 367 -27.13 38.58 -6.74
CA SER A 367 -27.77 37.38 -7.27
C SER A 367 -27.24 36.13 -6.59
N TYR A 368 -28.12 35.15 -6.38
CA TYR A 368 -27.76 33.84 -5.87
C TYR A 368 -27.40 32.92 -7.04
N GLN A 369 -26.32 32.14 -6.89
CA GLN A 369 -25.92 31.11 -7.84
C GLN A 369 -25.82 29.78 -7.11
N ALA A 370 -26.64 28.80 -7.51
CA ALA A 370 -26.59 27.46 -6.93
C ALA A 370 -25.36 26.70 -7.41
N GLN A 371 -24.94 25.68 -6.63
CA GLN A 371 -24.05 24.65 -7.15
C GLN A 371 -24.79 23.91 -8.28
N PRO A 372 -24.23 23.82 -9.50
CA PRO A 372 -24.93 23.21 -10.62
C PRO A 372 -25.17 21.71 -10.40
N ILE A 373 -26.09 21.14 -11.16
CA ILE A 373 -26.37 19.70 -11.15
C ILE A 373 -26.02 19.14 -12.53
N THR A 374 -25.20 18.10 -12.56
CA THR A 374 -24.83 17.39 -13.79
C THR A 374 -25.64 16.10 -13.91
N PHE A 375 -26.33 15.93 -15.03
CA PHE A 375 -26.94 14.66 -15.45
C PHE A 375 -26.03 13.90 -16.42
N LEU A 376 -26.06 12.58 -16.30
CA LEU A 376 -25.39 11.63 -17.19
C LEU A 376 -26.42 10.61 -17.67
N GLN A 377 -26.49 10.43 -18.98
CA GLN A 377 -27.19 9.30 -19.61
C GLN A 377 -26.16 8.32 -20.16
N VAL A 378 -26.33 7.05 -19.83
CA VAL A 378 -25.47 5.94 -20.27
C VAL A 378 -26.31 5.01 -21.12
N LYS A 379 -25.96 4.86 -22.41
CA LYS A 379 -26.64 3.97 -23.33
C LYS A 379 -25.87 2.67 -23.49
N ASP A 380 -26.51 1.56 -23.13
CA ASP A 380 -25.99 0.22 -23.30
C ASP A 380 -25.92 -0.15 -24.79
N PRO A 381 -24.73 -0.48 -25.34
CA PRO A 381 -24.59 -0.80 -26.76
C PRO A 381 -25.21 -2.17 -27.13
N THR A 382 -25.40 -3.06 -26.16
CA THR A 382 -25.89 -4.43 -26.39
C THR A 382 -27.41 -4.51 -26.53
N ASN A 383 -28.13 -3.69 -25.76
CA ASN A 383 -29.61 -3.71 -25.72
C ASN A 383 -30.25 -2.35 -25.98
N GLY A 384 -29.46 -1.27 -26.07
CA GLY A 384 -29.93 0.09 -26.35
C GLY A 384 -30.61 0.79 -25.16
N SER A 385 -30.68 0.16 -23.98
CA SER A 385 -31.27 0.75 -22.77
C SER A 385 -30.47 1.97 -22.31
N ILE A 386 -31.15 2.92 -21.68
CA ILE A 386 -30.55 4.14 -21.15
C ILE A 386 -30.72 4.15 -19.63
N SER A 387 -29.61 4.23 -18.92
CA SER A 387 -29.57 4.50 -17.48
C SER A 387 -29.22 5.97 -17.24
N THR A 388 -29.90 6.61 -16.31
CA THR A 388 -29.69 8.03 -16.00
C THR A 388 -29.21 8.20 -14.57
N TYR A 389 -28.21 9.09 -14.41
CA TYR A 389 -27.64 9.45 -13.13
C TYR A 389 -27.54 10.98 -13.02
N TYR A 390 -27.45 11.48 -11.79
CA TYR A 390 -27.10 12.88 -11.53
C TYR A 390 -26.03 12.99 -10.44
N SER A 391 -25.32 14.11 -10.44
CA SER A 391 -24.34 14.48 -9.41
C SER A 391 -24.37 15.99 -9.16
N LEU A 392 -23.97 16.40 -7.95
CA LEU A 392 -23.80 17.82 -7.61
C LEU A 392 -22.46 18.33 -8.15
N GLY A 393 -22.44 19.56 -8.65
CA GLY A 393 -21.29 20.18 -9.31
C GLY A 393 -21.31 20.02 -10.82
N ASN A 394 -20.31 20.63 -11.46
CA ASN A 394 -20.06 20.54 -12.91
C ASN A 394 -19.04 19.42 -13.16
N ASN A 395 -19.54 18.20 -13.40
CA ASN A 395 -18.72 16.99 -13.49
C ASN A 395 -18.62 16.48 -14.92
N GLY A 396 -17.47 15.92 -15.29
CA GLY A 396 -17.29 15.22 -16.57
C GLY A 396 -18.01 13.87 -16.62
N VAL A 397 -17.85 13.14 -17.72
CA VAL A 397 -18.30 11.74 -17.82
C VAL A 397 -17.50 10.89 -16.84
N PRO A 398 -18.13 10.16 -15.90
CA PRO A 398 -17.43 9.25 -15.01
C PRO A 398 -17.04 7.98 -15.75
N LEU A 399 -16.13 7.22 -15.14
CA LEU A 399 -15.86 5.87 -15.58
C LEU A 399 -17.03 4.97 -15.21
N LEU A 400 -17.27 3.97 -16.05
CA LEU A 400 -18.38 3.05 -15.93
C LEU A 400 -17.86 1.64 -15.68
N ASN A 401 -18.55 0.87 -14.85
CA ASN A 401 -18.30 -0.57 -14.73
C ASN A 401 -18.88 -1.33 -15.93
N THR A 402 -18.68 -2.65 -15.95
CA THR A 402 -19.23 -3.58 -16.96
C THR A 402 -20.77 -3.62 -17.02
N ALA A 403 -21.48 -2.96 -16.10
CA ALA A 403 -22.93 -2.81 -16.11
C ALA A 403 -23.37 -1.37 -16.48
N GLY A 404 -22.45 -0.50 -16.92
CA GLY A 404 -22.74 0.87 -17.32
C GLY A 404 -23.00 1.82 -16.15
N GLN A 405 -22.63 1.43 -14.93
CA GLN A 405 -22.85 2.22 -13.73
C GLN A 405 -21.62 3.08 -13.42
N PRO A 406 -21.77 4.37 -13.09
CA PRO A 406 -20.68 5.21 -12.62
C PRO A 406 -19.94 4.60 -11.44
N LEU A 407 -18.62 4.50 -11.54
CA LEU A 407 -17.77 4.13 -10.42
C LEU A 407 -17.80 5.23 -9.36
N VAL A 408 -17.88 4.84 -8.08
CA VAL A 408 -17.95 5.77 -6.96
C VAL A 408 -16.57 6.35 -6.68
N MET A 409 -16.26 7.51 -7.27
CA MET A 409 -15.01 8.20 -7.01
C MET A 409 -15.08 8.98 -5.69
N SER A 410 -13.98 9.02 -4.93
CA SER A 410 -13.90 9.67 -3.61
C SER A 410 -14.29 11.17 -3.57
N ALA A 411 -14.34 11.85 -4.72
CA ALA A 411 -14.74 13.27 -4.83
C ALA A 411 -16.17 13.51 -5.37
N VAL A 412 -16.77 12.56 -6.09
CA VAL A 412 -18.05 12.78 -6.80
C VAL A 412 -18.97 11.57 -6.65
N ARG A 413 -20.15 11.81 -6.06
CA ARG A 413 -21.19 10.80 -5.91
C ARG A 413 -22.22 10.94 -7.03
N TRP A 414 -22.31 9.92 -7.87
CA TRP A 414 -23.39 9.77 -8.85
C TRP A 414 -24.57 9.02 -8.22
N ILE A 415 -25.77 9.55 -8.42
CA ILE A 415 -27.02 9.03 -7.87
C ILE A 415 -27.90 8.59 -9.05
N PRO A 416 -28.41 7.34 -9.08
CA PRO A 416 -29.35 6.91 -10.10
C PRO A 416 -30.64 7.74 -10.04
N GLY A 417 -31.08 8.28 -11.18
CA GLY A 417 -32.32 9.05 -11.27
C GLY A 417 -32.34 10.02 -12.44
N GLU A 418 -33.55 10.30 -12.93
CA GLU A 418 -33.80 11.22 -14.06
C GLU A 418 -34.08 12.65 -13.64
N ALA A 419 -34.21 12.89 -12.34
CA ALA A 419 -34.55 14.18 -11.75
C ALA A 419 -33.76 14.44 -10.48
N SER A 420 -33.53 15.72 -10.20
CA SER A 420 -32.94 16.23 -8.97
C SER A 420 -33.56 17.59 -8.64
N THR A 421 -33.20 18.17 -7.50
CA THR A 421 -33.79 19.42 -7.00
C THR A 421 -32.71 20.37 -6.52
N PHE A 422 -32.76 21.63 -6.97
CA PHE A 422 -32.07 22.70 -6.26
C PHE A 422 -32.74 22.91 -4.89
N SER A 423 -31.92 23.25 -3.90
CA SER A 423 -32.42 23.50 -2.54
C SER A 423 -33.22 24.81 -2.47
N PRO A 424 -34.22 24.93 -1.58
CA PRO A 424 -34.92 26.20 -1.39
C PRO A 424 -33.96 27.33 -1.02
N VAL A 425 -34.24 28.55 -1.48
CA VAL A 425 -33.43 29.75 -1.25
C VAL A 425 -34.30 30.82 -0.60
N THR A 426 -33.98 31.20 0.64
CA THR A 426 -34.65 32.32 1.31
C THR A 426 -34.31 33.63 0.61
N ASN A 427 -35.33 34.44 0.33
CA ASN A 427 -35.16 35.74 -0.31
C ASN A 427 -34.45 36.72 0.64
N PRO A 428 -33.49 37.53 0.16
CA PRO A 428 -32.77 38.47 1.01
C PRO A 428 -33.72 39.53 1.57
N ASN A 429 -33.49 39.92 2.82
CA ASN A 429 -34.14 41.08 3.40
C ASN A 429 -33.40 42.34 2.94
N VAL A 430 -34.05 43.17 2.11
CA VAL A 430 -33.48 44.39 1.55
C VAL A 430 -34.14 45.59 2.23
N GLN A 431 -33.36 46.41 2.94
CA GLN A 431 -33.89 47.56 3.68
C GLN A 431 -34.65 48.53 2.76
N GLY A 432 -35.88 48.86 3.12
CA GLY A 432 -36.73 49.76 2.33
C GLY A 432 -37.40 49.11 1.12
N TYR A 433 -37.31 47.79 0.98
CA TYR A 433 -37.95 47.02 -0.09
C TYR A 433 -38.67 45.78 0.48
N GLN A 434 -39.74 45.37 -0.18
CA GLN A 434 -40.45 44.11 0.10
C GLN A 434 -40.62 43.31 -1.20
N ALA A 435 -40.43 42.00 -1.15
CA ALA A 435 -40.68 41.13 -2.29
C ALA A 435 -42.18 41.14 -2.62
N VAL A 436 -42.51 41.30 -3.90
CA VAL A 436 -43.89 41.43 -4.39
C VAL A 436 -44.28 40.38 -5.43
N SER A 437 -43.32 39.83 -6.16
CA SER A 437 -43.55 38.71 -7.07
C SER A 437 -42.28 37.92 -7.34
N THR A 438 -42.46 36.70 -7.83
CA THR A 438 -41.39 35.83 -8.33
C THR A 438 -41.90 35.07 -9.55
N ASP A 439 -41.03 34.82 -10.52
CA ASP A 439 -41.31 33.95 -11.66
C ASP A 439 -40.99 32.46 -11.38
N ALA A 440 -40.44 32.16 -10.21
CA ALA A 440 -40.12 30.80 -9.79
C ALA A 440 -41.37 30.00 -9.45
N LEU A 441 -41.44 28.76 -9.95
CA LEU A 441 -42.57 27.87 -9.72
C LEU A 441 -42.65 27.45 -8.25
N ASN A 442 -43.89 27.26 -7.77
CA ASN A 442 -44.21 26.79 -6.42
C ASN A 442 -43.53 27.58 -5.27
N SER A 443 -43.14 28.82 -5.54
CA SER A 443 -42.42 29.69 -4.61
C SER A 443 -43.35 30.70 -3.94
N ASN A 444 -42.86 31.36 -2.89
CA ASN A 444 -43.59 32.42 -2.21
C ASN A 444 -42.71 33.68 -2.06
N LEU A 445 -43.26 34.74 -1.46
CA LEU A 445 -42.54 36.02 -1.36
C LEU A 445 -41.37 35.99 -0.37
N SER A 446 -41.31 35.01 0.53
CA SER A 446 -40.22 34.85 1.50
C SER A 446 -39.11 33.92 1.01
N GLU A 447 -39.41 33.01 0.08
CA GLU A 447 -38.43 32.02 -0.42
C GLU A 447 -38.76 31.53 -1.84
N ILE A 448 -37.69 31.25 -2.59
CA ILE A 448 -37.75 30.36 -3.75
C ILE A 448 -37.79 28.93 -3.24
N ALA A 449 -38.86 28.21 -3.56
CA ALA A 449 -38.99 26.79 -3.19
C ALA A 449 -38.01 25.92 -4.00
N ALA A 450 -37.82 24.68 -3.57
CA ALA A 450 -36.97 23.73 -4.27
C ALA A 450 -37.40 23.56 -5.75
N GLN A 451 -36.47 23.81 -6.68
CA GLN A 451 -36.74 23.71 -8.11
C GLN A 451 -36.34 22.34 -8.64
N MET A 452 -37.32 21.53 -9.04
CA MET A 452 -37.08 20.21 -9.64
C MET A 452 -36.63 20.37 -11.09
N ILE A 453 -35.56 19.67 -11.45
CA ILE A 453 -34.98 19.65 -12.78
C ILE A 453 -34.75 18.21 -13.26
N THR A 454 -34.71 18.03 -14.57
CA THR A 454 -34.47 16.74 -15.22
C THR A 454 -33.38 16.86 -16.27
N THR A 455 -33.08 15.75 -16.96
CA THR A 455 -32.14 15.70 -18.09
C THR A 455 -32.46 16.66 -19.24
N THR A 456 -33.70 17.12 -19.36
CA THR A 456 -34.16 18.01 -20.44
C THR A 456 -34.36 19.45 -19.98
N SER A 457 -34.18 19.74 -18.69
CA SER A 457 -34.29 21.10 -18.15
C SER A 457 -33.28 22.05 -18.79
N LYS A 458 -33.71 23.28 -19.02
CA LYS A 458 -32.81 24.41 -19.30
C LYS A 458 -32.23 24.94 -17.99
N ASP A 459 -31.20 25.79 -18.10
CA ASP A 459 -30.76 26.57 -16.96
C ASP A 459 -31.94 27.41 -16.43
N LEU A 460 -32.04 27.49 -15.11
CA LEU A 460 -33.04 28.30 -14.42
C LEU A 460 -32.46 29.69 -14.19
N ASP A 461 -33.11 30.69 -14.78
CA ASP A 461 -32.79 32.09 -14.62
C ASP A 461 -34.04 32.77 -14.05
N LEU A 462 -34.06 32.91 -12.73
CA LEU A 462 -35.23 33.28 -11.93
C LEU A 462 -35.09 34.70 -11.42
N THR A 463 -36.21 35.39 -11.24
CA THR A 463 -36.26 36.75 -10.73
C THR A 463 -37.28 36.90 -9.62
N VAL A 464 -36.83 37.46 -8.49
CA VAL A 464 -37.71 37.98 -7.43
C VAL A 464 -37.75 39.50 -7.55
N TYR A 465 -38.96 40.03 -7.75
CA TYR A 465 -39.20 41.47 -7.84
C TYR A 465 -39.56 42.04 -6.48
N TYR A 466 -39.00 43.20 -6.18
CA TYR A 466 -39.22 43.95 -4.96
C TYR A 466 -39.80 45.33 -5.27
N GLN A 467 -40.63 45.80 -4.35
CA GLN A 467 -41.20 47.14 -4.37
C GLN A 467 -40.68 47.95 -3.18
N SER A 468 -40.40 49.23 -3.39
CA SER A 468 -40.00 50.13 -2.31
C SER A 468 -41.16 50.31 -1.34
N VAL A 469 -40.90 50.10 -0.05
CA VAL A 469 -41.85 50.43 1.01
C VAL A 469 -41.67 51.92 1.31
N ILE A 470 -42.50 52.76 0.69
CA ILE A 470 -42.57 54.18 1.05
C ILE A 470 -43.11 54.23 2.48
N ALA A 471 -42.24 54.51 3.46
CA ALA A 471 -42.70 54.95 4.77
C ALA A 471 -43.56 56.20 4.54
N PRO A 472 -44.81 56.29 5.03
CA PRO A 472 -45.59 57.51 4.89
C PRO A 472 -44.76 58.65 5.48
N THR A 473 -44.38 59.59 4.61
CA THR A 473 -43.83 60.89 4.99
C THR A 473 -44.71 61.44 6.11
N MET A 474 -44.16 61.55 7.31
CA MET A 474 -44.75 62.44 8.31
C MET A 474 -44.79 63.82 7.66
N ILE A 475 -45.99 64.30 7.35
CA ILE A 475 -46.23 65.70 7.05
C ILE A 475 -45.78 66.46 8.31
N PRO A 476 -44.83 67.40 8.23
CA PRO A 476 -44.56 68.25 9.38
C PRO A 476 -45.82 69.06 9.67
N ASP A 477 -46.43 68.83 10.83
CA ASP A 477 -47.53 69.68 11.27
C ASP A 477 -47.06 71.13 11.35
N LYS A 478 -47.96 72.01 10.91
CA LYS A 478 -47.86 73.48 10.99
C LYS A 478 -47.31 73.90 12.36
N PRO A 479 -46.32 74.82 12.44
CA PRO A 479 -45.80 75.26 13.73
C PRO A 479 -46.91 75.81 14.60
N SER A 480 -47.08 75.25 15.80
CA SER A 480 -47.94 75.81 16.83
C SER A 480 -47.28 77.08 17.41
N GLU A 481 -48.12 78.07 17.70
CA GLU A 481 -47.72 79.36 18.25
C GLU A 481 -46.99 79.21 19.61
N PRO A 482 -46.00 80.05 19.93
CA PRO A 482 -45.20 79.88 21.13
C PRO A 482 -46.04 80.09 22.40
N ALA A 483 -46.07 79.11 23.28
CA ALA A 483 -46.63 79.28 24.61
C ALA A 483 -45.75 80.25 25.44
N LYS A 484 -46.42 81.11 26.23
CA LYS A 484 -45.79 82.04 27.19
C LYS A 484 -44.93 81.28 28.20
N PRO A 485 -43.81 81.86 28.68
CA PRO A 485 -42.91 81.19 29.59
C PRO A 485 -43.49 81.17 31.00
N ASP A 486 -43.63 79.98 31.57
CA ASP A 486 -43.94 79.80 32.99
C ASP A 486 -42.66 79.80 33.85
N LEU A 487 -42.83 80.36 35.05
CA LEU A 487 -41.81 80.67 36.04
C LEU A 487 -41.12 79.41 36.62
N PRO A 488 -39.85 79.52 37.08
CA PRO A 488 -39.09 78.37 37.56
C PRO A 488 -39.39 78.09 39.04
N GLN A 489 -39.91 76.91 39.36
CA GLN A 489 -40.00 76.36 40.72
C GLN A 489 -40.14 74.83 40.65
N VAL A 490 -39.63 73.95 41.51
CA VAL A 490 -38.69 73.91 42.65
C VAL A 490 -38.23 72.43 42.65
N PRO A 491 -36.97 72.08 42.94
CA PRO A 491 -36.52 70.70 42.88
C PRO A 491 -37.02 69.90 44.09
N ILE A 492 -37.72 68.78 43.87
CA ILE A 492 -38.04 67.82 44.93
C ILE A 492 -37.78 66.38 44.45
N VAL A 493 -36.77 65.81 45.11
CA VAL A 493 -36.46 64.43 45.54
C VAL A 493 -36.73 63.28 44.55
N PRO A 494 -35.71 62.51 44.18
CA PRO A 494 -35.89 61.28 43.42
C PRO A 494 -36.53 60.19 44.28
N SER A 495 -37.61 59.59 43.79
CA SER A 495 -38.03 58.27 44.25
C SER A 495 -37.07 57.21 43.69
N GLU A 496 -36.78 56.20 44.52
CA GLU A 496 -35.81 55.14 44.23
C GLU A 496 -36.06 54.44 42.89
N PRO A 497 -35.02 54.11 42.12
CA PRO A 497 -35.18 53.28 40.93
C PRO A 497 -35.67 51.89 41.36
N GLY A 498 -36.82 51.47 40.85
CA GLY A 498 -37.12 50.04 40.82
C GLY A 498 -36.03 49.33 40.03
N LYS A 499 -35.38 48.33 40.64
CA LYS A 499 -34.32 47.51 40.02
C LYS A 499 -34.80 46.98 38.66
N PRO A 500 -34.19 47.38 37.54
CA PRO A 500 -34.33 46.65 36.30
C PRO A 500 -33.68 45.27 36.50
N ALA A 501 -34.35 44.21 36.05
CA ALA A 501 -33.67 42.93 35.90
C ALA A 501 -32.56 43.12 34.86
N GLU A 502 -31.31 42.84 35.25
CA GLU A 502 -30.21 42.90 34.32
C GLU A 502 -30.44 41.88 33.20
N PRO A 503 -30.23 42.28 31.94
CA PRO A 503 -30.29 41.36 30.82
C PRO A 503 -29.26 40.24 31.02
N VAL A 504 -29.64 38.99 30.77
CA VAL A 504 -28.68 37.90 30.65
C VAL A 504 -27.78 38.23 29.46
N LEU A 505 -26.56 38.65 29.74
CA LEU A 505 -25.53 38.76 28.71
C LEU A 505 -25.34 37.37 28.09
N PRO A 506 -25.35 37.25 26.74
CA PRO A 506 -24.95 36.01 26.11
C PRO A 506 -23.54 35.67 26.60
N GLN A 507 -23.33 34.41 26.98
CA GLN A 507 -21.99 33.94 27.33
C GLN A 507 -21.07 34.28 26.15
N ARG A 508 -20.03 35.09 26.40
CA ARG A 508 -18.94 35.22 25.44
C ARG A 508 -18.40 33.82 25.16
N PRO A 509 -18.07 33.50 23.91
CA PRO A 509 -17.35 32.27 23.60
C PRO A 509 -16.14 32.19 24.53
N ILE A 510 -15.97 31.05 25.20
CA ILE A 510 -14.72 30.75 25.88
C ILE A 510 -13.67 30.74 24.77
N ILE A 511 -12.88 31.81 24.70
CA ILE A 511 -11.63 31.81 23.95
C ILE A 511 -10.82 30.70 24.59
N PRO A 512 -10.42 29.65 23.84
CA PRO A 512 -9.50 28.66 24.37
C PRO A 512 -8.30 29.42 24.91
N SER A 513 -7.94 29.19 26.17
CA SER A 513 -6.70 29.73 26.69
C SER A 513 -5.59 29.33 25.74
N THR A 514 -4.79 30.33 25.34
CA THR A 514 -3.50 30.07 24.71
C THR A 514 -2.80 28.98 25.54
N PRO A 515 -2.27 27.91 24.91
CA PRO A 515 -1.63 26.85 25.64
C PRO A 515 -0.60 27.46 26.58
N VAL A 516 -0.66 27.09 27.86
CA VAL A 516 0.37 27.47 28.82
C VAL A 516 1.69 26.97 28.26
N LYS A 517 2.62 27.89 28.01
CA LYS A 517 3.99 27.55 27.64
C LYS A 517 4.47 26.48 28.63
N PRO A 518 4.92 25.30 28.18
CA PRO A 518 5.38 24.27 29.10
C PRO A 518 6.39 24.87 30.06
N THR A 519 6.23 24.60 31.35
CA THR A 519 7.31 24.81 32.32
C THR A 519 8.57 24.17 31.73
N PRO A 520 9.72 24.86 31.73
CA PRO A 520 10.96 24.22 31.32
C PRO A 520 11.10 22.93 32.13
N LEU A 521 11.37 21.82 31.42
CA LEU A 521 11.74 20.56 32.04
C LEU A 521 12.76 20.86 33.14
N VAL A 522 12.49 20.38 34.35
CA VAL A 522 13.53 20.26 35.37
C VAL A 522 14.65 19.47 34.70
N VAL A 523 15.79 20.13 34.47
CA VAL A 523 16.99 19.43 34.02
C VAL A 523 17.20 18.30 35.02
N PRO A 524 17.18 17.03 34.60
CA PRO A 524 17.56 15.95 35.48
C PRO A 524 18.96 16.31 35.98
N THR A 525 19.13 16.45 37.30
CA THR A 525 20.48 16.46 37.87
C THR A 525 21.16 15.23 37.31
N THR A 526 22.34 15.42 36.73
CA THR A 526 23.18 14.35 36.20
C THR A 526 23.14 13.16 37.17
N PRO A 527 22.80 11.95 36.69
CA PRO A 527 22.98 10.76 37.50
C PRO A 527 24.41 10.77 38.03
N ALA A 528 24.59 10.58 39.33
CA ALA A 528 25.92 10.36 39.87
C ALA A 528 26.57 9.23 39.05
N MET A 529 27.79 9.46 38.57
CA MET A 529 28.54 8.44 37.83
C MET A 529 28.46 7.12 38.59
N PRO A 530 28.17 6.00 37.91
CA PRO A 530 28.25 4.69 38.53
C PRO A 530 29.65 4.57 39.13
N THR A 531 29.74 4.32 40.44
CA THR A 531 31.01 3.93 41.04
C THR A 531 31.49 2.69 40.30
N LYS A 532 32.74 2.75 39.84
CA LYS A 532 33.42 1.71 39.08
C LYS A 532 33.10 0.32 39.67
N PRO A 533 32.76 -0.69 38.86
CA PRO A 533 32.49 -2.03 39.37
C PRO A 533 33.67 -2.50 40.24
N VAL A 534 33.38 -2.93 41.46
CA VAL A 534 34.38 -3.61 42.28
C VAL A 534 34.74 -4.89 41.54
N VAL A 535 35.99 -4.98 41.11
CA VAL A 535 36.55 -6.18 40.50
C VAL A 535 36.38 -7.32 41.50
N PRO A 536 35.72 -8.44 41.15
CA PRO A 536 35.65 -9.59 42.03
C PRO A 536 37.07 -10.09 42.30
N SER A 537 37.46 -10.15 43.57
CA SER A 537 38.71 -10.80 43.97
C SER A 537 38.69 -12.26 43.50
N ARG A 538 39.72 -12.63 42.75
CA ARG A 538 39.99 -13.98 42.23
C ARG A 538 39.79 -15.02 43.34
N PRO A 539 39.09 -16.14 43.09
CA PRO A 539 38.95 -17.19 44.09
C PRO A 539 40.32 -17.73 44.49
N SER A 540 40.58 -17.78 45.79
CA SER A 540 41.73 -18.48 46.36
C SER A 540 41.61 -19.98 46.06
N ARG A 541 42.68 -20.54 45.50
CA ARG A 541 42.86 -21.97 45.21
C ARG A 541 42.71 -22.79 46.50
N PRO A 542 41.94 -23.88 46.53
CA PRO A 542 41.92 -24.77 47.68
C PRO A 542 43.26 -25.47 47.86
N ASP A 543 43.72 -25.53 49.11
CA ASP A 543 44.92 -26.22 49.54
C ASP A 543 44.85 -27.74 49.29
N GLN A 544 46.03 -28.29 48.98
CA GLN A 544 46.28 -29.71 48.75
C GLN A 544 46.07 -30.53 50.03
N MET A 545 45.38 -31.67 49.91
CA MET A 545 45.63 -32.83 50.78
C MET A 545 46.72 -33.72 50.17
N ALA A 546 47.54 -34.26 51.06
CA ALA A 546 48.81 -34.92 50.81
C ALA A 546 48.71 -36.37 50.30
N VAL A 547 49.60 -36.67 49.34
CA VAL A 547 50.51 -37.84 49.24
C VAL A 547 49.95 -39.26 49.38
N SER A 548 50.09 -40.05 48.31
CA SER A 548 50.74 -41.37 48.42
C SER A 548 51.50 -41.74 47.14
N THR A 549 52.69 -42.27 47.36
CA THR A 549 53.83 -42.46 46.45
C THR A 549 53.68 -43.65 45.50
N LYS A 550 54.24 -43.55 44.27
CA LYS A 550 55.35 -44.39 43.78
C LYS A 550 55.77 -43.98 42.35
N HIS A 551 57.04 -43.57 42.23
CA HIS A 551 57.82 -43.46 41.00
C HIS A 551 58.39 -44.85 40.61
N PRO A 552 58.88 -45.11 39.37
CA PRO A 552 60.12 -44.45 38.90
C PRO A 552 60.29 -44.21 37.37
N THR A 553 61.06 -43.15 37.03
CA THR A 553 61.99 -42.93 35.87
C THR A 553 61.55 -43.23 34.42
N ARG A 554 61.97 -42.54 33.33
CA ARG A 554 62.92 -41.44 33.00
C ARG A 554 62.61 -41.11 31.52
N GLY A 555 62.31 -39.87 31.14
CA GLY A 555 63.28 -39.03 30.41
C GLY A 555 62.74 -38.47 29.08
N GLN A 556 63.22 -37.26 28.77
CA GLN A 556 63.18 -36.50 27.51
C GLN A 556 62.05 -35.49 27.26
N GLN A 557 62.49 -34.23 27.07
CA GLN A 557 61.78 -33.00 26.76
C GLN A 557 62.00 -32.61 25.26
N PRO A 558 61.36 -31.56 24.71
CA PRO A 558 60.48 -31.67 23.54
C PRO A 558 61.11 -31.20 22.22
N LYS A 559 60.55 -31.66 21.08
CA LYS A 559 60.85 -31.15 19.73
C LYS A 559 59.70 -30.34 19.16
N ARG A 560 60.08 -29.13 18.74
CA ARG A 560 59.40 -28.10 17.94
C ARG A 560 58.93 -28.68 16.59
N VAL A 561 57.68 -28.46 16.21
CA VAL A 561 57.17 -28.76 14.86
C VAL A 561 57.11 -27.47 14.04
N ILE A 562 57.75 -27.52 12.88
CA ILE A 562 57.83 -26.46 11.87
C ILE A 562 56.68 -26.66 10.87
N VAL A 563 56.01 -25.57 10.52
CA VAL A 563 55.00 -25.47 9.45
C VAL A 563 55.69 -25.64 8.09
N SER A 564 55.25 -26.61 7.28
CA SER A 564 55.70 -26.75 5.88
C SER A 564 54.55 -26.46 4.91
N THR A 565 54.68 -25.37 4.17
CA THR A 565 53.84 -25.00 3.02
C THR A 565 54.20 -25.90 1.82
N ILE A 566 53.22 -26.59 1.23
CA ILE A 566 53.39 -27.38 0.01
C ILE A 566 53.11 -26.49 -1.21
N ARG A 567 54.13 -26.30 -2.05
CA ARG A 567 54.03 -25.89 -3.46
C ARG A 567 53.95 -27.14 -4.32
N SER A 568 53.08 -27.17 -5.32
CA SER A 568 53.21 -28.07 -6.47
C SER A 568 53.29 -27.26 -7.77
N ARG A 569 54.18 -27.69 -8.66
CA ARG A 569 54.49 -27.10 -9.97
C ARG A 569 54.73 -28.26 -10.94
N SER A 570 54.10 -28.23 -12.12
CA SER A 570 54.47 -28.95 -13.34
C SER A 570 53.60 -28.39 -14.48
N GLN A 571 54.06 -27.48 -15.35
CA GLN A 571 54.85 -27.62 -16.60
C GLN A 571 54.19 -28.43 -17.77
N ARG A 572 53.39 -27.71 -18.59
CA ARG A 572 53.37 -27.48 -20.08
C ARG A 572 53.85 -28.57 -21.07
N PRO A 573 53.30 -28.63 -22.32
CA PRO A 573 53.66 -27.68 -23.40
C PRO A 573 52.47 -26.97 -24.09
N VAL A 574 52.81 -25.85 -24.73
CA VAL A 574 51.99 -24.90 -25.47
C VAL A 574 52.18 -25.13 -26.97
N THR A 575 51.11 -25.00 -27.76
CA THR A 575 51.18 -24.60 -29.18
C THR A 575 50.17 -23.46 -29.41
N THR A 576 50.71 -22.35 -29.90
CA THR A 576 50.11 -21.04 -30.21
C THR A 576 49.09 -21.04 -31.34
N LEU A 577 48.12 -20.10 -31.32
CA LEU A 577 47.68 -19.28 -32.48
C LEU A 577 46.84 -18.05 -32.03
N THR A 578 47.49 -16.87 -32.11
CA THR A 578 47.01 -15.52 -32.53
C THR A 578 45.65 -14.92 -32.10
N ASP A 579 45.78 -13.68 -31.61
CA ASP A 579 44.77 -12.62 -31.40
C ASP A 579 43.69 -12.49 -32.48
N LYS A 580 42.42 -12.39 -32.02
CA LYS A 580 41.43 -11.48 -32.61
C LYS A 580 40.54 -10.88 -31.52
N GLN A 581 40.67 -9.57 -31.39
CA GLN A 581 39.76 -8.64 -30.76
C GLN A 581 38.35 -8.80 -31.40
N VAL A 582 37.32 -9.08 -30.60
CA VAL A 582 35.91 -8.96 -31.03
C VAL A 582 35.14 -8.17 -29.96
N THR A 583 34.58 -7.07 -30.46
CA THR A 583 33.71 -6.08 -29.85
C THR A 583 32.41 -6.64 -29.27
N LEU A 584 32.01 -6.07 -28.13
CA LEU A 584 30.68 -6.25 -27.50
C LEU A 584 29.57 -5.62 -28.37
N PRO A 585 28.35 -6.19 -28.44
CA PRO A 585 27.26 -5.58 -29.19
C PRO A 585 26.67 -4.38 -28.45
N GLN A 586 26.65 -3.22 -29.13
CA GLN A 586 25.87 -2.04 -28.79
C GLN A 586 24.41 -2.25 -29.21
N THR A 587 23.46 -1.99 -28.31
CA THR A 587 22.05 -1.81 -28.68
C THR A 587 21.79 -0.34 -28.96
N ASN A 588 21.72 0.03 -30.24
CA ASN A 588 21.27 1.33 -30.69
C ASN A 588 19.75 1.41 -30.60
N GLU A 589 19.30 2.49 -29.99
CA GLU A 589 17.95 3.01 -30.00
C GLU A 589 17.52 3.34 -31.44
N ASN A 590 16.34 2.88 -31.85
CA ASN A 590 15.65 3.40 -33.03
C ASN A 590 14.33 4.02 -32.56
N VAL A 591 14.35 5.35 -32.44
CA VAL A 591 13.17 6.19 -32.31
C VAL A 591 12.48 6.24 -33.68
N ALA A 592 11.31 5.60 -33.80
CA ALA A 592 10.48 5.73 -34.99
C ALA A 592 9.63 7.00 -34.88
N THR A 593 10.06 8.07 -35.55
CA THR A 593 9.23 9.25 -35.84
C THR A 593 8.23 8.90 -36.95
N VAL A 594 6.94 8.78 -36.62
CA VAL A 594 5.87 8.64 -37.61
C VAL A 594 5.39 10.04 -38.02
N ASN A 595 5.74 10.43 -39.24
CA ASN A 595 5.33 11.69 -39.86
C ASN A 595 4.06 11.46 -40.67
N TRP A 596 3.06 12.31 -40.43
CA TRP A 596 1.76 12.37 -41.09
C TRP A 596 1.93 12.71 -42.58
N TRP A 597 1.04 12.19 -43.45
CA TRP A 597 0.49 12.73 -44.72
C TRP A 597 0.15 11.61 -45.73
N ALA A 598 -1.04 11.73 -46.33
CA ALA A 598 -1.70 10.88 -47.35
C ALA A 598 -2.30 9.57 -46.78
N TRP A 599 -3.62 9.33 -46.79
CA TRP A 599 -4.53 9.46 -47.93
C TRP A 599 -5.98 9.80 -47.51
N ILE A 600 -6.66 10.52 -48.41
CA ILE A 600 -8.07 10.94 -48.37
C ILE A 600 -8.82 10.20 -49.51
N LEU A 601 -10.08 9.83 -49.25
CA LEU A 601 -11.16 9.30 -50.15
C LEU A 601 -11.04 7.83 -50.58
N VAL A 602 -12.06 6.96 -50.47
CA VAL A 602 -13.45 7.09 -50.99
C VAL A 602 -14.45 6.24 -50.17
N ILE A 603 -15.67 6.77 -50.02
CA ILE A 603 -16.89 6.14 -49.49
C ILE A 603 -17.62 5.33 -50.59
N GLY A 604 -18.23 4.20 -50.22
CA GLY A 604 -19.55 3.81 -50.75
C GLY A 604 -19.68 2.41 -51.37
N GLY A 605 -20.73 1.68 -50.98
CA GLY A 605 -21.29 0.60 -51.83
C GLY A 605 -21.87 -0.60 -51.09
N TRP A 606 -23.15 -0.52 -50.74
CA TRP A 606 -24.01 -1.62 -50.30
C TRP A 606 -24.26 -2.68 -51.40
N LEU A 607 -24.68 -3.88 -50.95
CA LEU A 607 -25.53 -4.90 -51.61
C LEU A 607 -24.96 -5.87 -52.66
N GLY A 608 -25.10 -7.16 -52.31
CA GLY A 608 -25.76 -8.13 -53.18
C GLY A 608 -24.90 -9.30 -53.65
N SER A 609 -25.14 -10.49 -53.08
CA SER A 609 -25.66 -11.66 -53.84
C SER A 609 -25.56 -12.93 -52.97
N LEU A 610 -26.74 -13.38 -52.56
CA LEU A 610 -27.02 -14.70 -52.04
C LEU A 610 -27.18 -15.67 -53.24
N VAL A 611 -26.95 -16.97 -52.98
CA VAL A 611 -27.54 -18.15 -53.67
C VAL A 611 -26.60 -18.98 -54.58
N TRP A 612 -26.57 -20.27 -54.20
CA TRP A 612 -26.37 -21.50 -54.98
C TRP A 612 -24.96 -22.10 -55.10
N TRP A 613 -24.74 -23.21 -54.36
CA TRP A 613 -24.76 -24.53 -54.99
C TRP A 613 -24.99 -25.66 -53.97
N ARG A 614 -25.96 -26.55 -54.22
CA ARG A 614 -26.16 -27.83 -53.52
C ARG A 614 -26.35 -28.94 -54.56
N ARG A 615 -25.40 -29.89 -54.54
CA ARG A 615 -25.47 -31.33 -54.90
C ARG A 615 -25.92 -31.74 -56.31
N SER A 616 -25.15 -32.62 -56.95
CA SER A 616 -25.49 -34.06 -57.08
C SER A 616 -24.32 -34.90 -57.62
N ARG A 617 -24.33 -36.17 -57.19
CA ARG A 617 -23.40 -37.29 -57.43
C ARG A 617 -23.43 -37.83 -58.88
N PRO A 618 -22.52 -38.76 -59.27
CA PRO A 618 -22.74 -40.20 -59.02
C PRO A 618 -21.83 -40.82 -57.94
#